data_AF-A0A5B0EUR4-F1
#
_entry.id   AF-A0A5B0EUR4-F1
#
_cell.length_a   1.000
_cell.length_b   1.000
_cell.length_c   1.000
_cell.angle_alpha   90.00
_cell.angle_beta   90.00
_cell.angle_gamma   90.00
#
_symmetry.space_group_name_H-M   'P 1'
#
loop_
_entity.id
_entity.type
_entity.pdbx_description
1 polymer ?
#
loop_
_entity_poly.entity_id
_entity_poly.type
_entity_poly.pdbx_seq_one_letter_code
_entity_poly.pdbx_strand_id
1 'polypeptide(L)'
;MPELKHAHRLRNGRNSETGQIYLLTAVVLNREPLFHDFKCGRLVVDAFRTAEREGFADSLAWVVMPDHFHWLIELQNTQLPTLMARTKSRIAVTLNRAIGRQGPVWQHGYHDRAIRKEEDLQAVARYIVRNPIRAGLVSKVGDYPLWDAIWL
;
A
#
# COMPACT_ATOMS: atom_id res chain seq x y z
N MET A 1 14.49 -19.44 2.67
CA MET A 1 13.88 -18.21 2.08
C MET A 1 12.87 -18.66 1.04
N PRO A 2 11.58 -18.24 1.08
CA PRO A 2 10.69 -18.51 -0.04
C PRO A 2 10.75 -17.34 -1.02
N GLU A 3 11.23 -17.66 -2.22
CA GLU A 3 11.22 -16.84 -3.42
C GLU A 3 9.78 -16.47 -3.83
N LEU A 4 9.53 -15.18 -4.07
CA LEU A 4 8.31 -14.69 -4.69
C LEU A 4 8.32 -15.10 -6.17
N LYS A 5 7.68 -16.23 -6.48
CA LYS A 5 7.56 -16.75 -7.85
C LYS A 5 6.62 -15.87 -8.70
N HIS A 6 7.19 -15.40 -9.82
CA HIS A 6 6.56 -15.14 -11.12
C HIS A 6 5.46 -14.06 -11.21
N ALA A 7 5.91 -12.83 -11.39
CA ALA A 7 5.15 -11.76 -12.01
C ALA A 7 5.10 -11.94 -13.54
N HIS A 8 4.17 -12.73 -14.09
CA HIS A 8 3.89 -12.68 -15.54
C HIS A 8 2.51 -13.17 -16.04
N ARG A 9 1.46 -13.21 -15.20
CA ARG A 9 0.09 -13.60 -15.65
C ARG A 9 -1.05 -12.78 -15.05
N LEU A 10 -0.90 -11.46 -14.86
CA LEU A 10 -1.84 -10.65 -14.07
C LEU A 10 -2.80 -9.75 -14.87
N ARG A 11 -2.93 -9.90 -16.20
CA ARG A 11 -3.80 -9.00 -17.00
C ARG A 11 -5.17 -9.58 -17.41
N ASN A 12 -5.44 -10.87 -17.19
CA ASN A 12 -6.76 -11.45 -17.42
C ASN A 12 -7.39 -11.85 -16.07
N GLY A 13 -8.47 -11.18 -15.66
CA GLY A 13 -9.34 -11.67 -14.57
C GLY A 13 -9.25 -10.96 -13.22
N ARG A 14 -8.84 -9.68 -13.13
CA ARG A 14 -9.03 -8.90 -11.90
C ARG A 14 -10.52 -8.62 -11.69
N ASN A 15 -11.22 -9.56 -11.05
CA ASN A 15 -12.57 -9.33 -10.58
C ASN A 15 -12.48 -8.48 -9.31
N SER A 16 -12.98 -7.25 -9.38
CA SER A 16 -13.19 -6.43 -8.20
C SER A 16 -14.48 -6.87 -7.54
N GLU A 17 -14.43 -7.17 -6.25
CA GLU A 17 -15.58 -7.59 -5.47
C GLU A 17 -15.67 -6.68 -4.24
N THR A 18 -16.80 -5.98 -4.10
CA THR A 18 -17.09 -5.16 -2.92
C THR A 18 -17.23 -6.06 -1.69
N GLY A 19 -16.67 -5.64 -0.56
CA GLY A 19 -16.55 -6.42 0.67
C GLY A 19 -15.40 -7.43 0.66
N GLN A 20 -14.72 -7.65 -0.47
CA GLN A 20 -13.55 -8.52 -0.54
C GLN A 20 -12.31 -7.80 -0.02
N ILE A 21 -11.51 -8.53 0.75
CA ILE A 21 -10.26 -8.01 1.31
C ILE A 21 -9.12 -8.23 0.32
N TYR A 22 -8.30 -7.20 0.10
CA TYR A 22 -7.13 -7.23 -0.77
C TYR A 22 -5.89 -6.71 -0.07
N LEU A 23 -4.76 -7.39 -0.28
CA LEU A 23 -3.44 -6.85 -0.03
C LEU A 23 -2.90 -6.18 -1.31
N LEU A 24 -2.73 -4.87 -1.26
CA LEU A 24 -2.25 -4.04 -2.34
C LEU A 24 -0.81 -3.62 -2.09
N THR A 25 0.02 -3.59 -3.14
CA THR A 25 1.40 -3.10 -3.09
C THR A 25 1.69 -2.23 -4.31
N ALA A 26 2.15 -1.01 -4.07
CA ALA A 26 2.67 -0.12 -5.11
C ALA A 26 4.08 0.32 -4.76
N VAL A 27 4.95 0.32 -5.78
CA VAL A 27 6.38 0.55 -5.63
C VAL A 27 6.77 1.77 -6.46
N VAL A 28 7.57 2.64 -5.86
CA VAL A 28 8.14 3.83 -6.49
C VAL A 28 9.07 3.42 -7.63
N LEU A 29 9.11 4.22 -8.69
CA LEU A 29 9.98 3.99 -9.85
C LEU A 29 11.43 3.83 -9.39
N ASN A 30 12.12 2.81 -9.92
CA ASN A 30 13.50 2.46 -9.56
C ASN A 30 13.74 2.21 -8.05
N ARG A 31 12.67 2.01 -7.27
CA ARG A 31 12.74 1.92 -5.80
C ARG A 31 13.42 3.13 -5.15
N GLU A 32 13.28 4.31 -5.75
CA GLU A 32 13.73 5.55 -5.11
C GLU A 32 13.04 5.73 -3.74
N PRO A 33 13.77 6.06 -2.67
CA PRO A 33 13.21 6.09 -1.32
C PRO A 33 12.47 7.42 -1.04
N LEU A 34 11.50 7.77 -1.88
CA LEU A 34 10.79 9.06 -1.83
C LEU A 34 9.91 9.24 -0.59
N PHE A 35 9.60 8.18 0.15
CA PHE A 35 8.84 8.20 1.40
C PHE A 35 9.74 8.07 2.65
N HIS A 36 11.06 8.12 2.48
CA HIS A 36 12.01 8.04 3.60
C HIS A 36 11.81 9.17 4.61
N ASP A 37 11.57 10.39 4.12
CA ASP A 37 11.19 11.51 4.98
C ASP A 37 9.77 11.31 5.53
N PHE A 38 9.61 11.54 6.83
CA PHE A 38 8.35 11.35 7.52
C PHE A 38 7.20 12.15 6.89
N LYS A 39 7.44 13.41 6.50
CA LYS A 39 6.39 14.25 5.90
C LYS A 39 5.97 13.71 4.54
N CYS A 40 6.91 13.20 3.75
CA CYS A 40 6.61 12.56 2.47
C CYS A 40 5.81 11.28 2.65
N GLY A 41 6.18 10.42 3.60
CA GLY A 41 5.41 9.23 3.97
C GLY A 41 3.99 9.56 4.45
N ARG A 42 3.81 10.66 5.19
CA ARG A 42 2.49 11.13 5.64
C ARG A 42 1.54 11.47 4.49
N LEU A 43 2.03 11.94 3.36
CA LEU A 43 1.21 12.18 2.16
C LEU A 43 0.57 10.90 1.62
N VAL A 44 1.25 9.76 1.76
CA VAL A 44 0.72 8.44 1.41
C VAL A 44 -0.44 8.09 2.34
N VAL A 45 -0.27 8.27 3.64
CA VAL A 45 -1.32 7.99 4.63
C VAL A 45 -2.53 8.89 4.42
N ASP A 46 -2.32 10.17 4.10
CA ASP A 46 -3.41 11.09 3.80
C ASP A 46 -4.19 10.68 2.53
N ALA A 47 -3.51 10.06 1.56
CA ALA A 47 -4.18 9.48 0.39
C ALA A 47 -5.04 8.27 0.74
N PHE A 48 -4.58 7.38 1.63
CA PHE A 48 -5.38 6.26 2.16
C PHE A 48 -6.64 6.77 2.88
N ARG A 49 -6.46 7.72 3.81
CA ARG A 49 -7.58 8.36 4.52
C ARG A 49 -8.57 9.03 3.59
N THR A 50 -8.09 9.57 2.47
CA THR A 50 -9.00 10.19 1.50
C THR A 50 -9.79 9.13 0.74
N ALA A 51 -9.20 7.97 0.41
CA ALA A 51 -9.94 6.87 -0.19
C ALA A 51 -11.02 6.31 0.76
N GLU A 52 -10.76 6.29 2.07
CA GLU A 52 -11.76 5.95 3.10
C GLU A 52 -12.90 6.96 3.14
N ARG A 53 -12.59 8.27 3.19
CA ARG A 53 -13.61 9.33 3.15
C ARG A 53 -14.43 9.33 1.85
N GLU A 54 -13.84 8.89 0.74
CA GLU A 54 -14.53 8.71 -0.53
C GLU A 54 -15.40 7.44 -0.58
N GLY A 55 -15.35 6.59 0.46
CA GLY A 55 -16.11 5.34 0.54
C GLY A 55 -15.61 4.28 -0.45
N PHE A 56 -14.34 4.34 -0.84
CA PHE A 56 -13.75 3.43 -1.83
C PHE A 56 -13.09 2.21 -1.22
N ALA A 57 -12.57 2.32 0.00
CA ALA A 57 -11.95 1.23 0.73
C ALA A 57 -11.91 1.56 2.22
N ASP A 58 -11.96 0.54 3.07
CA ASP A 58 -11.64 0.65 4.48
C ASP A 58 -10.25 0.07 4.72
N SER A 59 -9.37 0.80 5.41
CA SER A 59 -8.04 0.29 5.73
C SER A 59 -8.10 -0.63 6.93
N LEU A 60 -7.59 -1.86 6.76
CA LEU A 60 -7.46 -2.82 7.84
C LEU A 60 -6.05 -2.78 8.46
N ALA A 61 -5.03 -2.69 7.61
CA ALA A 61 -3.65 -2.48 8.02
C ALA A 61 -2.82 -1.90 6.88
N TRP A 62 -1.77 -1.15 7.19
CA TRP A 62 -0.83 -0.66 6.19
C TRP A 62 0.55 -0.41 6.78
N VAL A 63 1.54 -0.39 5.89
CA VAL A 63 2.87 0.15 6.16
C VAL A 63 3.33 0.93 4.94
N VAL A 64 3.87 2.13 5.15
CA VAL A 64 4.55 2.90 4.12
C VAL A 64 6.03 2.73 4.34
N MET A 65 6.68 1.97 3.47
CA MET A 65 8.12 1.78 3.42
C MET A 65 8.77 2.94 2.65
N PRO A 66 10.11 3.13 2.71
CA PRO A 66 10.76 4.27 2.04
C PRO A 66 10.49 4.39 0.54
N ASP A 67 10.31 3.27 -0.17
CA ASP A 67 10.17 3.20 -1.64
C ASP A 67 8.87 2.51 -2.10
N HIS A 68 7.99 2.08 -1.19
CA HIS A 68 6.75 1.39 -1.52
C HIS A 68 5.77 1.41 -0.35
N PHE A 69 4.55 0.92 -0.56
CA PHE A 69 3.64 0.65 0.55
C PHE A 69 3.00 -0.73 0.40
N HIS A 70 2.56 -1.28 1.53
CA HIS A 70 1.61 -2.39 1.58
C HIS A 70 0.33 -1.89 2.25
N TRP A 71 -0.82 -2.19 1.65
CA TRP A 71 -2.12 -1.72 2.11
C TRP A 71 -3.12 -2.86 2.06
N LEU A 72 -3.53 -3.34 3.24
CA LEU A 72 -4.59 -4.31 3.42
C LEU A 72 -5.90 -3.56 3.57
N ILE A 73 -6.81 -3.77 2.62
CA ILE A 73 -8.09 -3.07 2.56
C ILE A 73 -9.25 -4.04 2.44
N GLU A 74 -10.41 -3.61 2.88
CA GLU A 74 -11.70 -4.08 2.36
C GLU A 74 -12.14 -3.14 1.23
N LEU A 75 -12.40 -3.69 0.04
CA LEU A 75 -12.83 -2.88 -1.10
C LEU A 75 -14.30 -2.48 -0.95
N GLN A 76 -14.62 -1.20 -1.12
CA GLN A 76 -15.99 -0.71 -1.00
C GLN A 76 -16.57 -0.34 -2.38
N ASN A 77 -17.12 0.86 -2.52
CA ASN A 77 -17.96 1.27 -3.65
C ASN A 77 -17.16 1.66 -4.91
N THR A 78 -16.13 0.88 -5.27
CA THR A 78 -15.32 1.10 -6.46
C THR A 78 -14.64 -0.17 -6.96
N GLN A 79 -13.94 -0.08 -8.09
CA GLN A 79 -13.08 -1.15 -8.59
C GLN A 79 -11.63 -0.95 -8.17
N LEU A 80 -10.88 -2.02 -7.95
CA LEU A 80 -9.45 -1.96 -7.58
C LEU A 80 -8.60 -1.09 -8.51
N PRO A 81 -8.74 -1.15 -9.86
CA PRO A 81 -7.98 -0.28 -10.74
C PRO A 81 -8.30 1.20 -10.52
N THR A 82 -9.56 1.55 -10.25
CA THR A 82 -9.99 2.91 -9.98
C THR A 82 -9.43 3.42 -8.66
N LEU A 83 -9.56 2.63 -7.59
CA LEU A 83 -8.97 2.92 -6.28
C LEU A 83 -7.47 3.20 -6.42
N MET A 84 -6.74 2.26 -6.99
CA MET A 84 -5.28 2.36 -7.11
C MET A 84 -4.84 3.49 -8.03
N ALA A 85 -5.54 3.75 -9.13
CA ALA A 85 -5.23 4.87 -10.01
C ALA A 85 -5.41 6.21 -9.29
N ARG A 86 -6.52 6.40 -8.56
CA ARG A 86 -6.80 7.63 -7.80
C ARG A 86 -5.80 7.83 -6.67
N THR A 87 -5.56 6.80 -5.85
CA THR A 87 -4.62 6.86 -4.73
C THR A 87 -3.20 7.15 -5.22
N LYS A 88 -2.70 6.42 -6.22
CA LYS A 88 -1.36 6.65 -6.79
C LYS A 88 -1.23 8.04 -7.42
N SER A 89 -2.26 8.52 -8.12
CA SER A 89 -2.26 9.86 -8.72
C SER A 89 -2.19 10.95 -7.65
N ARG A 90 -3.03 10.85 -6.61
CA ARG A 90 -3.05 11.78 -5.49
C ARG A 90 -1.68 11.89 -4.82
N ILE A 91 -1.06 10.75 -4.51
CA ILE A 91 0.29 10.69 -3.92
C ILE A 91 1.31 11.31 -4.87
N ALA A 92 1.28 10.97 -6.16
CA ALA A 92 2.26 11.48 -7.11
C ALA A 92 2.20 13.01 -7.22
N VAL A 93 1.00 13.57 -7.26
CA VAL A 93 0.78 15.03 -7.33
C VAL A 93 1.26 15.72 -6.05
N THR A 94 0.84 15.24 -4.88
CA THR A 94 1.19 15.88 -3.60
C THR A 94 2.68 15.75 -3.29
N LEU A 95 3.27 14.58 -3.55
CA LEU A 95 4.68 14.30 -3.32
C LEU A 95 5.57 15.16 -4.22
N ASN A 96 5.34 15.14 -5.54
CA ASN A 96 6.12 15.95 -6.48
C ASN A 96 6.06 17.44 -6.12
N ARG A 97 4.89 17.94 -5.72
CA ARG A 97 4.74 19.32 -5.26
C ARG A 97 5.54 19.60 -3.99
N ALA A 98 5.50 18.69 -3.02
CA ALA A 98 6.18 18.85 -1.72
C ALA A 98 7.71 18.87 -1.85
N ILE A 99 8.27 18.12 -2.80
CA ILE A 99 9.73 17.99 -2.99
C ILE A 99 10.26 18.77 -4.21
N GLY A 100 9.42 19.58 -4.88
CA GLY A 100 9.81 20.37 -6.06
C GLY A 100 10.21 19.53 -7.28
N ARG A 101 9.76 18.27 -7.36
CA ARG A 101 10.08 17.33 -8.44
C ARG A 101 8.98 17.34 -9.50
N GLN A 102 9.33 16.92 -10.72
CA GLN A 102 8.39 16.62 -11.78
C GLN A 102 8.64 15.21 -12.32
N GLY A 103 7.65 14.64 -13.02
CA GLY A 103 7.77 13.33 -13.66
C GLY A 103 7.18 12.17 -12.86
N PRO A 104 7.39 10.93 -13.34
CA PRO A 104 6.73 9.75 -12.80
C PRO A 104 7.24 9.42 -11.39
N VAL A 105 6.31 9.04 -10.51
CA VAL A 105 6.61 8.54 -9.16
C VAL A 105 6.59 7.02 -9.11
N TRP A 106 5.75 6.36 -9.91
CA TRP A 106 5.46 4.94 -9.73
C TRP A 106 6.03 4.06 -10.82
N GLN A 107 6.37 2.83 -10.46
CA GLN A 107 6.43 1.75 -11.43
C GLN A 107 5.03 1.51 -12.05
N HIS A 108 5.04 0.98 -13.28
CA HIS A 108 3.80 0.65 -13.98
C HIS A 108 3.02 -0.45 -13.23
N GLY A 109 1.70 -0.25 -13.07
CA GLY A 109 0.82 -1.18 -12.38
C GLY A 109 0.95 -1.18 -10.84
N TYR A 110 0.40 -2.22 -10.23
CA TYR A 110 0.46 -2.52 -8.79
C TYR A 110 0.24 -4.02 -8.62
N HIS A 111 0.68 -4.58 -7.49
CA HIS A 111 0.37 -5.96 -7.11
C HIS A 111 -0.86 -5.98 -6.21
N ASP A 112 -1.72 -6.96 -6.43
CA ASP A 112 -2.92 -7.23 -5.65
C ASP A 112 -3.01 -8.72 -5.36
N ARG A 113 -3.51 -9.04 -4.15
CA ARG A 113 -3.86 -10.40 -3.74
C ARG A 113 -5.17 -10.35 -2.97
N ALA A 114 -6.19 -11.04 -3.45
CA ALA A 114 -7.41 -11.26 -2.69
C ALA A 114 -7.12 -12.20 -1.50
N ILE A 115 -7.53 -11.80 -0.30
CA ILE A 115 -7.37 -12.60 0.91
C ILE A 115 -8.58 -13.52 1.05
N ARG A 116 -8.34 -14.83 1.10
CA ARG A 116 -9.43 -15.82 1.20
C ARG A 116 -10.01 -15.82 2.61
N LYS A 117 -11.27 -16.24 2.74
CA LYS A 117 -11.99 -16.27 4.03
C LYS A 117 -11.29 -17.12 5.10
N GLU A 118 -10.54 -18.14 4.68
CA GLU A 118 -9.84 -19.05 5.58
C GLU A 118 -8.45 -18.55 6.00
N GLU A 119 -7.95 -17.46 5.40
CA GLU A 119 -6.66 -16.88 5.76
C GLU A 119 -6.78 -16.07 7.07
N ASP A 120 -5.79 -16.23 7.96
CA ASP A 120 -5.70 -15.41 9.18
C ASP A 120 -5.33 -13.96 8.82
N LEU A 121 -6.34 -13.09 8.81
CA LEU A 121 -6.19 -11.66 8.56
C LEU A 121 -5.20 -10.99 9.51
N GLN A 122 -5.19 -11.38 10.79
CA GLN A 122 -4.25 -10.82 11.75
C GLN A 122 -2.83 -11.27 11.48
N ALA A 123 -2.62 -12.50 10.98
CA ALA A 123 -1.30 -12.93 10.53
C ALA A 123 -0.80 -12.10 9.35
N VAL A 124 -1.66 -11.78 8.39
CA VAL A 124 -1.34 -10.90 7.26
C VAL A 124 -1.02 -9.49 7.76
N ALA A 125 -1.84 -8.92 8.65
CA ALA A 125 -1.60 -7.60 9.24
C ALA A 125 -0.27 -7.56 10.03
N ARG A 126 0.00 -8.56 10.87
CA ARG A 126 1.27 -8.71 11.59
C ARG A 126 2.46 -8.79 10.64
N TYR A 127 2.32 -9.50 9.52
CA TYR A 127 3.36 -9.56 8.51
C TYR A 127 3.64 -8.17 7.93
N ILE A 128 2.58 -7.44 7.54
CA ILE A 128 2.66 -6.10 6.97
C ILE A 128 3.39 -5.14 7.93
N VAL A 129 2.90 -5.02 9.16
CA VAL A 129 3.42 -4.12 10.19
C VAL A 129 4.87 -4.45 10.58
N ARG A 130 5.32 -5.71 10.42
CA ARG A 130 6.70 -6.13 10.71
C ARG A 130 7.69 -5.91 9.56
N ASN A 131 7.26 -5.45 8.39
CA ASN A 131 8.18 -5.18 7.28
C ASN A 131 9.33 -4.21 7.61
N PRO A 132 9.14 -3.13 8.40
CA PRO A 132 10.23 -2.25 8.78
C PRO A 132 11.36 -2.97 9.53
N ILE A 133 11.02 -3.92 10.42
CA ILE A 133 12.00 -4.77 11.11
C ILE A 133 12.70 -5.69 10.11
N ARG A 134 11.94 -6.35 9.23
CA ARG A 134 12.48 -7.28 8.22
C ARG A 134 13.43 -6.59 7.24
N ALA A 135 13.18 -5.32 6.95
CA ALA A 135 14.03 -4.47 6.13
C ALA A 135 15.21 -3.85 6.89
N GLY A 136 15.33 -4.10 8.20
CA GLY A 136 16.40 -3.56 9.04
C GLY A 136 16.30 -2.06 9.32
N LEU A 137 15.13 -1.43 9.11
CA LEU A 137 14.92 -0.01 9.37
C LEU A 137 14.84 0.31 10.88
N VAL A 138 14.28 -0.63 11.65
CA VAL A 138 14.09 -0.51 13.11
C VAL A 138 14.22 -1.88 13.77
N SER A 139 14.51 -1.90 15.07
CA SER A 139 14.57 -3.14 15.86
C SER A 139 13.22 -3.51 16.49
N LYS A 140 12.35 -2.53 16.73
CA LYS A 140 10.99 -2.70 17.28
C LYS A 140 9.98 -2.00 16.37
N VAL A 141 8.77 -2.56 16.31
CA VAL A 141 7.69 -2.04 15.46
C VAL A 141 7.31 -0.61 15.86
N GLY A 142 7.25 -0.33 17.17
CA GLY A 142 6.88 0.99 17.70
C GLY A 142 7.87 2.11 17.37
N ASP A 143 9.08 1.79 16.92
CA ASP A 143 10.07 2.79 16.49
C ASP A 143 9.82 3.26 15.05
N TYR A 144 8.95 2.57 14.30
CA TYR A 144 8.59 2.95 12.94
C TYR A 144 7.26 3.70 12.92
N PRO A 145 7.19 4.96 12.44
CA PRO A 145 6.01 5.80 12.63
C PRO A 145 4.98 5.69 11.49
N LEU A 146 5.25 4.92 10.44
CA LEU A 146 4.44 4.85 9.22
C LEU A 146 3.80 3.48 9.01
N TRP A 147 3.05 3.01 10.00
CA TRP A 147 2.16 1.86 9.89
C TRP A 147 0.91 2.08 10.76
N ASP A 148 -0.15 1.33 10.47
CA ASP A 148 -1.36 1.24 11.32
C ASP A 148 -2.05 -0.11 11.10
N ALA A 149 -2.84 -0.56 12.05
CA ALA A 149 -3.67 -1.76 11.95
C ALA A 149 -4.84 -1.68 12.95
N ILE A 150 -6.05 -2.01 12.50
CA ILE A 150 -7.28 -1.87 13.31
C ILE A 150 -7.36 -2.80 14.54
N TRP A 151 -6.41 -3.72 14.68
CA TRP A 151 -6.36 -4.73 15.75
C TRP A 151 -5.40 -4.38 16.88
N LEU A 152 -4.73 -3.22 16.82
CA LEU A 152 -3.69 -2.81 17.77
C LEU A 152 -4.09 -1.57 18.58
#